data_AF-T0SZ13-F1
#
_entry.id   AF-T0SZ13-F1
#
_cell.length_a   1.000
_cell.length_b   1.000
_cell.length_c   1.000
_cell.angle_alpha   90.00
_cell.angle_beta   90.00
_cell.angle_gamma   90.00
#
_symmetry.space_group_name_H-M   'P 1'
#
loop_
_entity.id
_entity.type
_entity.pdbx_description
1 polymer ?
#
loop_
_entity_poly.entity_id
_entity_poly.type
_entity_poly.pdbx_seq_one_letter_code
_entity_poly.pdbx_strand_id
1 'polypeptide(L)'
;MKLFFIFLLAIFWQSQAFASKSFFGYSESADVFTILDNLSEWHNGAKREYRVAYQEKFGLKDKDIELFQVYRSFRLRFANVAKNSQNSEGFSNTDVGTDIISKAFYESQTVDEALRKLSKDLKKDDVVFLADVLKHFKPQFSEWIKESQAFKSKVKDLERLFSKEMVQKTIKDSQKFLGHKKFDLQIHLAWWPKNVAPVASFYGNHVVLHFNPIDQLASLNTAILVEASVAALMRNLEQETKNNFSKSYFNKCQLKKEFPNFPSDLYLERPLVLAMSHYYQGSLKEKRTFDVFVKWDGNELVNLMSKDFFMYYLHALRTKMSFGPDFAQSLGGICQSYVQAYQAMEKARAREASR
;
A
#
# COMPACT_ATOMS: atom_id res chain seq x y z
N MET A 1 19.35 50.13 -46.85
CA MET A 1 19.87 50.16 -45.47
C MET A 1 18.67 50.07 -44.53
N LYS A 2 18.39 48.94 -43.87
CA LYS A 2 18.93 48.55 -42.53
C LYS A 2 18.55 49.62 -41.49
N LEU A 3 17.74 49.44 -40.45
CA LEU A 3 17.50 48.33 -39.48
C LEU A 3 16.05 48.49 -38.94
N PHE A 4 15.24 47.42 -38.78
CA PHE A 4 15.22 46.47 -37.66
C PHE A 4 14.97 47.11 -36.28
N PHE A 5 13.76 46.95 -35.73
CA PHE A 5 13.52 46.39 -34.39
C PHE A 5 11.99 46.34 -34.13
N ILE A 6 11.57 45.37 -33.31
CA ILE A 6 10.19 45.17 -32.79
C ILE A 6 9.27 44.32 -33.69
N PHE A 7 9.50 43.00 -33.70
CA PHE A 7 8.51 42.00 -33.26
C PHE A 7 9.18 40.62 -33.36
N LEU A 8 10.11 40.35 -32.45
CA LEU A 8 10.49 38.97 -32.14
C LEU A 8 9.30 38.40 -31.36
N LEU A 9 8.34 37.86 -32.12
CA LEU A 9 7.39 36.88 -31.63
C LEU A 9 8.19 35.87 -30.84
N ALA A 10 8.03 35.92 -29.53
CA ALA A 10 8.54 34.93 -28.63
C ALA A 10 7.91 33.60 -29.04
N ILE A 11 8.68 32.83 -29.81
CA ILE A 11 8.58 31.38 -29.89
C ILE A 11 8.97 30.90 -28.48
N PHE A 12 8.05 31.10 -27.53
CA PHE A 12 7.97 30.23 -26.37
C PHE A 12 7.53 28.90 -26.96
N TRP A 13 8.54 28.10 -27.28
CA TRP A 13 8.44 26.66 -27.22
C TRP A 13 7.59 26.32 -25.99
N GLN A 14 6.34 25.98 -26.26
CA GLN A 14 5.61 25.04 -25.43
C GLN A 14 6.40 23.74 -25.54
N SER A 15 7.48 23.64 -24.76
CA SER A 15 7.87 22.37 -24.20
C SER A 15 6.63 21.89 -23.46
N GLN A 16 5.80 21.12 -24.17
CA GLN A 16 5.03 20.07 -23.56
C GLN A 16 6.07 19.16 -22.92
N ALA A 17 6.53 19.55 -21.74
CA ALA A 17 7.07 18.63 -20.79
C ALA A 17 5.96 17.59 -20.69
N PHE A 18 6.19 16.42 -21.29
CA PHE A 18 5.47 15.22 -20.96
C PHE A 18 5.68 15.05 -19.46
N ALA A 19 4.83 15.70 -18.66
CA ALA A 19 4.83 15.57 -17.23
C ALA A 19 4.51 14.10 -17.00
N SER A 20 5.54 13.32 -16.71
CA SER A 20 5.39 11.95 -16.23
C SER A 20 4.34 12.01 -15.15
N LYS A 21 3.22 11.29 -15.34
CA LYS A 21 2.12 11.22 -14.38
C LYS A 21 2.74 11.02 -12.99
N SER A 22 2.55 11.98 -12.08
CA SER A 22 3.20 11.87 -10.77
C SER A 22 2.73 10.61 -10.06
N PHE A 23 3.67 9.90 -9.44
CA PHE A 23 3.38 8.74 -8.59
C PHE A 23 2.69 9.16 -7.29
N PHE A 24 2.88 10.41 -6.87
CA PHE A 24 2.37 10.95 -5.61
C PHE A 24 1.39 12.07 -5.87
N GLY A 25 0.26 12.01 -5.20
CA GLY A 25 -0.68 13.12 -5.13
C GLY A 25 -1.23 13.22 -3.73
N TYR A 26 -1.30 14.43 -3.21
CA TYR A 26 -2.34 14.73 -2.24
C TYR A 26 -3.52 15.29 -3.01
N SER A 27 -4.68 14.66 -2.89
CA SER A 27 -5.95 15.23 -3.32
C SER A 27 -6.93 15.24 -2.16
N GLU A 28 -7.64 16.35 -2.02
CA GLU A 28 -8.71 16.47 -1.03
C GLU A 28 -9.81 15.43 -1.29
N SER A 29 -10.08 15.17 -2.57
CA SER A 29 -11.00 14.13 -3.01
C SER A 29 -10.65 12.74 -2.45
N ALA A 30 -9.39 12.30 -2.60
CA ALA A 30 -8.94 11.00 -2.10
C ALA A 30 -9.03 10.92 -0.57
N ASP A 31 -8.66 11.99 0.14
CA ASP A 31 -8.67 12.03 1.60
C ASP A 31 -10.10 11.98 2.15
N VAL A 32 -11.00 12.84 1.64
CA VAL A 32 -12.42 12.83 2.00
C VAL A 32 -13.07 11.47 1.71
N PHE A 33 -12.79 10.89 0.54
CA PHE A 33 -13.28 9.57 0.21
C PHE A 33 -12.77 8.53 1.21
N THR A 34 -11.46 8.48 1.47
CA THR A 34 -10.85 7.53 2.40
C THR A 34 -11.47 7.62 3.79
N ILE A 35 -11.67 8.84 4.31
CA ILE A 35 -12.31 9.07 5.60
C ILE A 35 -13.72 8.49 5.60
N LEU A 36 -14.58 8.88 4.65
CA LEU A 36 -15.96 8.43 4.60
C LEU A 36 -16.08 6.92 4.42
N ASP A 37 -15.26 6.36 3.54
CA ASP A 37 -15.26 4.93 3.21
C ASP A 37 -14.94 4.10 4.47
N ASN A 38 -13.94 4.52 5.26
CA ASN A 38 -13.60 3.85 6.52
C ASN A 38 -14.63 4.08 7.63
N LEU A 39 -15.21 5.27 7.76
CA LEU A 39 -16.25 5.55 8.76
C LEU A 39 -17.50 4.70 8.58
N SER A 40 -17.84 4.39 7.33
CA SER A 40 -19.00 3.56 7.01
C SER A 40 -18.82 2.06 7.29
N GLU A 41 -17.57 1.63 7.52
CA GLU A 41 -17.20 0.23 7.76
C GLU A 41 -17.84 -0.75 6.75
N TRP A 42 -17.88 -0.35 5.47
CA TRP A 42 -18.61 -1.10 4.45
C TRP A 42 -17.94 -2.42 4.06
N HIS A 43 -16.63 -2.57 4.32
CA HIS A 43 -15.83 -3.76 4.09
C HIS A 43 -15.01 -4.18 5.33
N ASN A 44 -14.55 -5.43 5.37
CA ASN A 44 -13.84 -5.98 6.54
C ASN A 44 -12.45 -5.37 6.79
N GLY A 45 -11.86 -4.73 5.78
CA GLY A 45 -10.56 -4.06 5.88
C GLY A 45 -10.64 -2.61 6.36
N ALA A 46 -11.86 -2.10 6.63
CA ALA A 46 -12.08 -0.73 7.07
C ALA A 46 -11.37 -0.47 8.40
N LYS A 47 -10.69 0.67 8.45
CA LYS A 47 -9.89 1.11 9.58
C LYS A 47 -10.79 1.75 10.65
N ARG A 48 -11.09 0.98 11.70
CA ARG A 48 -12.00 1.38 12.79
C ARG A 48 -11.51 2.62 13.54
N GLU A 49 -10.22 2.90 13.49
CA GLU A 49 -9.59 4.05 14.14
C GLU A 49 -10.15 5.38 13.64
N TYR A 50 -10.60 5.48 12.38
CA TYR A 50 -11.35 6.65 11.92
C TYR A 50 -12.65 6.85 12.72
N ARG A 51 -13.40 5.78 12.96
CA ARG A 51 -14.68 5.84 13.66
C ARG A 51 -14.50 6.19 15.13
N VAL A 52 -13.47 5.64 15.77
CA VAL A 52 -13.07 6.01 17.13
C VAL A 52 -12.71 7.50 17.18
N ALA A 53 -11.84 7.97 16.29
CA ALA A 53 -11.44 9.37 16.25
C ALA A 53 -12.61 10.33 15.93
N TYR A 54 -13.55 9.92 15.07
CA TYR A 54 -14.76 10.69 14.76
C TYR A 54 -15.66 10.82 16.00
N GLN A 55 -15.93 9.71 16.67
CA GLN A 55 -16.73 9.67 17.89
C GLN A 55 -16.12 10.54 18.99
N GLU A 56 -14.80 10.48 19.17
CA GLU A 56 -14.09 11.28 20.19
C GLU A 56 -14.13 12.78 19.88
N LYS A 57 -13.93 13.17 18.62
CA LYS A 57 -13.81 14.58 18.23
C LYS A 57 -15.17 15.28 18.01
N PHE A 58 -16.12 14.59 17.39
CA PHE A 58 -17.38 15.19 16.94
C PHE A 58 -18.63 14.61 17.61
N GLY A 59 -18.51 13.43 18.22
CA GLY A 59 -19.65 12.61 18.62
C GLY A 59 -20.32 11.93 17.42
N LEU A 60 -20.92 10.77 17.65
CA LEU A 60 -21.67 10.03 16.63
C LEU A 60 -23.17 10.23 16.88
N LYS A 61 -23.83 11.00 16.02
CA LYS A 61 -25.28 11.23 16.13
C LYS A 61 -26.05 10.12 15.42
N ASP A 62 -27.31 9.91 15.79
CA ASP A 62 -28.18 8.90 15.16
C ASP A 62 -28.23 9.05 13.64
N LYS A 63 -28.32 10.30 13.17
CA LYS A 63 -28.30 10.61 11.73
C LYS A 63 -26.97 10.24 11.05
N ASP A 64 -25.84 10.35 11.75
CA ASP A 64 -24.54 9.95 11.20
C ASP A 64 -24.51 8.43 11.02
N ILE A 65 -24.99 7.69 12.03
CA ILE A 65 -25.10 6.22 11.99
C ILE A 65 -25.98 5.77 10.83
N GLU A 66 -27.16 6.38 10.66
CA GLU A 66 -28.07 6.09 9.56
C GLU A 66 -27.39 6.34 8.21
N LEU A 67 -26.75 7.50 8.02
CA LEU A 67 -26.05 7.83 6.78
C LEU A 67 -24.88 6.88 6.49
N PHE A 68 -24.12 6.46 7.51
CA PHE A 68 -23.08 5.44 7.34
C PHE A 68 -23.66 4.10 6.89
N GLN A 69 -24.80 3.68 7.44
CA GLN A 69 -25.48 2.45 7.02
C GLN A 69 -25.97 2.53 5.58
N VAL A 70 -26.63 3.62 5.20
CA VAL A 70 -27.13 3.81 3.82
C VAL A 70 -25.96 3.94 2.84
N TYR A 71 -24.90 4.67 3.20
CA TYR A 71 -23.68 4.77 2.40
C TYR A 71 -23.00 3.40 2.22
N ARG A 72 -22.94 2.59 3.27
CA ARG A 72 -22.44 1.20 3.19
C ARG A 72 -23.24 0.38 2.18
N SER A 73 -24.56 0.41 2.24
CA SER A 73 -25.42 -0.27 1.25
C SER A 73 -25.17 0.26 -0.16
N PHE A 74 -25.00 1.57 -0.30
CA PHE A 74 -24.64 2.20 -1.57
C PHE A 74 -23.31 1.69 -2.12
N ARG A 75 -22.25 1.64 -1.30
CA ARG A 75 -20.92 1.14 -1.70
C ARG A 75 -20.97 -0.32 -2.13
N LEU A 76 -21.69 -1.18 -1.40
CA LEU A 76 -21.83 -2.60 -1.72
C LEU A 76 -22.47 -2.85 -3.10
N ARG A 77 -23.28 -1.93 -3.65
CA ARG A 77 -23.85 -2.07 -5.01
C ARG A 77 -22.81 -1.87 -6.11
N PHE A 78 -21.80 -1.05 -5.88
CA PHE A 78 -20.81 -0.65 -6.89
C PHE A 78 -19.43 -1.24 -6.66
N ALA A 79 -19.16 -1.67 -5.43
CA ALA A 79 -17.90 -2.29 -5.10
C ALA A 79 -17.72 -3.54 -5.96
N ASN A 80 -16.59 -3.58 -6.66
CA ASN A 80 -16.01 -4.83 -7.13
C ASN A 80 -15.43 -5.54 -5.90
N VAL A 81 -16.29 -5.92 -4.95
CA VAL A 81 -15.93 -6.92 -3.95
C VAL A 81 -15.66 -8.14 -4.79
N ALA A 82 -14.38 -8.52 -4.92
CA ALA A 82 -14.00 -9.72 -5.63
C ALA A 82 -14.84 -10.85 -5.07
N LYS A 83 -15.88 -11.27 -5.80
CA LYS A 83 -16.88 -12.24 -5.32
C LYS A 83 -16.24 -13.58 -4.93
N ASN A 84 -14.95 -13.77 -5.22
CA ASN A 84 -14.14 -14.92 -4.89
C ASN A 84 -12.67 -14.54 -4.62
N SER A 85 -12.35 -13.56 -3.76
CA SER A 85 -11.00 -13.51 -3.18
C SER A 85 -10.85 -14.64 -2.15
N GLN A 86 -10.83 -15.89 -2.62
CA GLN A 86 -10.36 -16.98 -1.78
C GLN A 86 -8.94 -16.61 -1.36
N ASN A 87 -8.72 -16.44 -0.05
CA ASN A 87 -7.41 -16.07 0.45
C ASN A 87 -6.40 -17.13 0.02
N SER A 88 -5.43 -16.75 -0.82
CA SER A 88 -4.26 -17.59 -1.03
C SER A 88 -3.48 -17.64 0.28
N GLU A 89 -3.16 -18.83 0.72
CA GLU A 89 -2.39 -19.04 1.93
C GLU A 89 -1.05 -18.29 1.86
N GLY A 90 -0.65 -17.54 2.89
CA GLY A 90 0.63 -16.84 2.89
C GLY A 90 0.65 -15.48 2.16
N PHE A 91 -0.40 -15.13 1.41
CA PHE A 91 -0.53 -13.80 0.79
C PHE A 91 -1.80 -13.08 1.23
N SER A 92 -1.69 -11.77 1.37
CA SER A 92 -2.81 -10.87 1.48
C SER A 92 -3.46 -10.65 0.12
N ASN A 93 -4.74 -10.36 0.14
CA ASN A 93 -5.44 -9.78 -1.01
C ASN A 93 -5.43 -8.25 -0.91
N THR A 94 -5.75 -7.57 -2.00
CA THR A 94 -6.07 -6.14 -1.94
C THR A 94 -7.28 -5.96 -1.02
N ASP A 95 -7.31 -4.88 -0.24
CA ASP A 95 -8.39 -4.64 0.73
C ASP A 95 -9.74 -4.56 0.03
N VAL A 96 -9.74 -3.95 -1.16
CA VAL A 96 -10.87 -3.83 -2.09
C VAL A 96 -10.29 -3.69 -3.52
N GLY A 97 -10.97 -4.22 -4.55
CA GLY A 97 -10.61 -3.91 -5.94
C GLY A 97 -10.95 -2.46 -6.32
N THR A 98 -10.27 -1.87 -7.31
CA THR A 98 -10.63 -0.52 -7.78
C THR A 98 -12.00 -0.55 -8.46
N ASP A 99 -12.99 0.11 -7.86
CA ASP A 99 -14.31 0.34 -8.44
C ASP A 99 -14.46 1.76 -9.00
N ILE A 100 -15.53 1.99 -9.77
CA ILE A 100 -15.79 3.28 -10.44
C ILE A 100 -15.83 4.47 -9.47
N ILE A 101 -16.28 4.27 -8.24
CA ILE A 101 -16.37 5.32 -7.21
C ILE A 101 -14.96 5.63 -6.69
N SER A 102 -14.27 4.61 -6.18
CA SER A 102 -12.89 4.77 -5.68
C SER A 102 -11.97 5.40 -6.73
N LYS A 103 -12.05 4.94 -7.99
CA LYS A 103 -11.30 5.49 -9.10
C LYS A 103 -11.59 6.98 -9.32
N ALA A 104 -12.86 7.38 -9.36
CA ALA A 104 -13.22 8.78 -9.58
C ALA A 104 -12.65 9.69 -8.48
N PHE A 105 -12.69 9.27 -7.22
CA PHE A 105 -12.15 10.05 -6.12
C PHE A 105 -10.62 10.10 -6.11
N TYR A 106 -9.95 8.96 -6.33
CA TYR A 106 -8.49 8.87 -6.36
C TYR A 106 -7.87 9.58 -7.58
N GLU A 107 -8.58 9.67 -8.70
CA GLU A 107 -8.09 10.35 -9.90
C GLU A 107 -8.46 11.85 -9.97
N SER A 108 -9.15 12.39 -8.96
CA SER A 108 -9.59 13.79 -8.93
C SER A 108 -8.91 14.60 -7.83
N GLN A 109 -8.77 15.91 -8.05
CA GLN A 109 -8.19 16.82 -7.06
C GLN A 109 -9.22 17.26 -6.02
N THR A 110 -10.47 17.49 -6.45
CA THR A 110 -11.56 17.98 -5.60
C THR A 110 -12.77 17.04 -5.65
N VAL A 111 -13.60 17.08 -4.61
CA VAL A 111 -14.85 16.31 -4.53
C VAL A 111 -15.79 16.64 -5.69
N ASP A 112 -15.90 17.92 -6.09
CA ASP A 112 -16.75 18.32 -7.22
C ASP A 112 -16.25 17.78 -8.56
N GLU A 113 -14.94 17.61 -8.72
CA GLU A 113 -14.38 16.96 -9.90
C GLU A 113 -14.71 15.47 -9.92
N ALA A 114 -14.60 14.79 -8.76
CA ALA A 114 -14.96 13.37 -8.63
C ALA A 114 -16.45 13.14 -8.92
N LEU A 115 -17.34 13.96 -8.34
CA LEU A 115 -18.79 13.88 -8.59
C LEU A 115 -19.15 14.13 -10.06
N ARG A 116 -18.47 15.07 -10.73
CA ARG A 116 -18.63 15.30 -12.18
C ARG A 116 -18.11 14.16 -13.05
N LYS A 117 -17.08 13.44 -12.61
CA LYS A 117 -16.66 12.19 -13.28
C LYS A 117 -17.74 11.13 -13.11
N LEU A 118 -18.22 10.94 -11.88
CA LEU A 118 -19.24 9.95 -11.57
C LEU A 118 -20.58 10.19 -12.26
N SER A 119 -20.95 11.44 -12.55
CA SER A 119 -22.18 11.74 -13.30
C SER A 119 -22.20 11.21 -14.74
N LYS A 120 -21.06 10.72 -15.25
CA LYS A 120 -20.98 10.06 -16.56
C LYS A 120 -21.28 8.56 -16.49
N ASP A 121 -21.02 7.94 -15.34
CA ASP A 121 -21.05 6.48 -15.17
C ASP A 121 -22.17 6.02 -14.21
N LEU A 122 -22.65 6.91 -13.33
CA LEU A 122 -23.71 6.64 -12.35
C LEU A 122 -25.05 7.27 -12.73
N LYS A 123 -26.13 6.71 -12.20
CA LYS A 123 -27.47 7.32 -12.29
C LYS A 123 -27.48 8.65 -11.54
N LYS A 124 -28.30 9.59 -12.01
CA LYS A 124 -28.45 10.92 -11.39
C LYS A 124 -28.75 10.83 -9.89
N ASP A 125 -29.69 9.97 -9.50
CA ASP A 125 -30.10 9.82 -8.09
C ASP A 125 -28.96 9.28 -7.21
N ASP A 126 -28.10 8.41 -7.75
CA ASP A 126 -26.93 7.89 -7.04
C ASP A 126 -25.87 8.98 -6.80
N VAL A 127 -25.68 9.88 -7.78
CA VAL A 127 -24.78 11.03 -7.64
C VAL A 127 -25.34 12.06 -6.66
N VAL A 128 -26.64 12.32 -6.71
CA VAL A 128 -27.33 13.23 -5.78
C VAL A 128 -27.21 12.70 -4.35
N PHE A 129 -27.52 11.41 -4.14
CA PHE A 129 -27.34 10.76 -2.84
C PHE A 129 -25.92 10.94 -2.31
N LEU A 130 -24.91 10.64 -3.13
CA LEU A 130 -23.51 10.75 -2.71
C LEU A 130 -23.12 12.20 -2.37
N ALA A 131 -23.58 13.17 -3.16
CA ALA A 131 -23.37 14.58 -2.90
C ALA A 131 -24.01 15.03 -1.58
N ASP A 132 -25.22 14.55 -1.28
CA ASP A 132 -25.93 14.87 -0.03
C ASP A 132 -25.22 14.27 1.21
N VAL A 133 -24.73 13.03 1.12
CA VAL A 133 -23.90 12.41 2.16
C VAL A 133 -22.65 13.24 2.42
N LEU A 134 -21.90 13.59 1.36
CA LEU A 134 -20.68 14.38 1.48
C LEU A 134 -20.96 15.78 2.04
N LYS A 135 -22.07 16.40 1.65
CA LYS A 135 -22.51 17.70 2.17
C LYS A 135 -22.82 17.63 3.66
N HIS A 136 -23.44 16.56 4.14
CA HIS A 136 -23.73 16.36 5.57
C HIS A 136 -22.44 16.32 6.40
N PHE A 137 -21.42 15.58 5.94
CA PHE A 137 -20.15 15.42 6.67
C PHE A 137 -19.10 16.50 6.40
N LYS A 138 -19.34 17.39 5.42
CA LYS A 138 -18.40 18.45 5.04
C LYS A 138 -17.89 19.29 6.22
N PRO A 139 -18.73 19.73 7.19
CA PRO A 139 -18.24 20.53 8.31
C PRO A 139 -17.17 19.82 9.14
N GLN A 140 -17.40 18.55 9.48
CA GLN A 140 -16.47 17.74 10.28
C GLN A 140 -15.22 17.38 9.48
N PHE A 141 -15.39 16.91 8.24
CA PHE A 141 -14.25 16.54 7.40
C PHE A 141 -13.34 17.73 7.10
N SER A 142 -13.91 18.94 6.94
CA SER A 142 -13.13 20.16 6.72
C SER A 142 -12.11 20.43 7.82
N GLU A 143 -12.34 19.99 9.06
CA GLU A 143 -11.36 20.13 10.13
C GLU A 143 -10.14 19.21 9.93
N TRP A 144 -10.36 17.95 9.57
CA TRP A 144 -9.27 17.02 9.28
C TRP A 144 -8.53 17.38 7.98
N ILE A 145 -9.26 17.79 6.94
CA ILE A 145 -8.68 18.22 5.66
C ILE A 145 -7.79 19.47 5.81
N LYS A 146 -8.06 20.33 6.80
CA LYS A 146 -7.16 21.45 7.13
C LYS A 146 -5.79 20.96 7.61
N GLU A 147 -5.77 19.93 8.46
CA GLU A 147 -4.52 19.31 8.93
C GLU A 147 -3.78 18.65 7.74
N SER A 148 -4.51 17.92 6.89
CA SER A 148 -3.97 17.27 5.69
C SER A 148 -3.34 18.20 4.66
N GLN A 149 -3.55 19.52 4.74
CA GLN A 149 -2.83 20.48 3.88
C GLN A 149 -1.32 20.37 4.04
N ALA A 150 -0.82 19.90 5.20
CA ALA A 150 0.59 19.62 5.42
C ALA A 150 1.15 18.58 4.44
N PHE A 151 0.32 17.69 3.88
CA PHE A 151 0.78 16.74 2.86
C PHE A 151 1.21 17.42 1.57
N LYS A 152 0.60 18.55 1.19
CA LYS A 152 0.92 19.24 -0.08
C LYS A 152 2.39 19.65 -0.17
N SER A 153 2.97 20.13 0.94
CA SER A 153 4.40 20.48 0.98
C SER A 153 5.29 19.23 0.94
N LYS A 154 4.86 18.15 1.60
CA LYS A 154 5.61 16.88 1.64
C LYS A 154 5.63 16.13 0.31
N VAL A 155 4.57 16.20 -0.49
CA VAL A 155 4.46 15.47 -1.78
C VAL A 155 5.69 15.72 -2.66
N LYS A 156 6.17 16.96 -2.78
CA LYS A 156 7.36 17.29 -3.58
C LYS A 156 8.62 16.59 -3.07
N ASP A 157 8.78 16.47 -1.76
CA ASP A 157 9.89 15.72 -1.17
C ASP A 157 9.78 14.23 -1.46
N LEU A 158 8.58 13.66 -1.39
CA LEU A 158 8.35 12.25 -1.70
C LEU A 158 8.62 11.95 -3.17
N GLU A 159 8.15 12.80 -4.08
CA GLU A 159 8.44 12.70 -5.51
C GLU A 159 9.95 12.68 -5.75
N ARG A 160 10.70 13.58 -5.10
CA ARG A 160 12.17 13.61 -5.19
C ARG A 160 12.82 12.35 -4.63
N LEU A 161 12.35 11.85 -3.48
CA LEU A 161 12.87 10.61 -2.89
C LEU A 161 12.60 9.40 -3.78
N PHE A 162 11.42 9.34 -4.38
CA PHE A 162 11.00 8.22 -5.21
C PHE A 162 11.61 8.25 -6.61
N SER A 163 11.93 9.44 -7.13
CA SER A 163 12.60 9.63 -8.42
C SER A 163 14.08 9.22 -8.40
N LYS A 164 14.63 8.88 -7.23
CA LYS A 164 16.00 8.34 -7.14
C LYS A 164 16.11 7.07 -7.98
N GLU A 165 17.16 7.00 -8.81
CA GLU A 165 17.39 5.91 -9.77
C GLU A 165 17.23 4.52 -9.14
N MET A 166 17.81 4.31 -7.95
CA MET A 166 17.79 3.01 -7.29
C MET A 166 16.43 2.62 -6.71
N VAL A 167 15.60 3.60 -6.34
CA VAL A 167 14.21 3.35 -5.95
C VAL A 167 13.41 2.89 -7.17
N GLN A 168 13.51 3.63 -8.28
CA GLN A 168 12.86 3.28 -9.55
C GLN A 168 13.32 1.91 -10.05
N LYS A 169 14.63 1.64 -10.00
CA LYS A 169 15.21 0.34 -10.36
C LYS A 169 14.64 -0.79 -9.50
N THR A 170 14.54 -0.58 -8.18
CA THR A 170 14.02 -1.59 -7.26
C THR A 170 12.58 -1.96 -7.56
N ILE A 171 11.73 -0.96 -7.80
CA ILE A 171 10.32 -1.17 -8.14
C ILE A 171 10.21 -1.86 -9.51
N LYS A 172 10.98 -1.40 -10.50
CA LYS A 172 10.98 -1.98 -11.85
C LYS A 172 11.46 -3.43 -11.87
N ASP A 173 12.52 -3.76 -11.14
CA ASP A 173 13.02 -5.13 -11.05
C ASP A 173 12.04 -6.02 -10.31
N SER A 174 11.42 -5.52 -9.24
CA SER A 174 10.35 -6.24 -8.51
C SER A 174 9.15 -6.50 -9.42
N GLN A 175 8.69 -5.48 -10.16
CA GLN A 175 7.60 -5.60 -11.12
C GLN A 175 7.92 -6.66 -12.19
N LYS A 176 9.13 -6.61 -12.77
CA LYS A 176 9.57 -7.57 -13.79
C LYS A 176 9.67 -8.98 -13.22
N PHE A 177 10.26 -9.14 -12.04
CA PHE A 177 10.44 -10.44 -11.40
C PHE A 177 9.10 -11.11 -11.12
N LEU A 178 8.13 -10.33 -10.62
CA LEU A 178 6.74 -10.76 -10.38
C LEU A 178 5.91 -10.98 -11.66
N GLY A 179 6.47 -10.72 -12.85
CA GLY A 179 5.80 -10.97 -14.13
C GLY A 179 4.80 -9.90 -14.57
N HIS A 180 4.75 -8.74 -13.89
CA HIS A 180 3.84 -7.65 -14.23
C HIS A 180 4.27 -6.94 -15.52
N LYS A 181 3.43 -7.00 -16.57
CA LYS A 181 3.69 -6.30 -17.85
C LYS A 181 3.74 -4.78 -17.69
N LYS A 182 2.77 -4.22 -16.95
CA LYS A 182 2.67 -2.79 -16.63
C LYS A 182 1.88 -2.63 -15.33
N PHE A 183 2.38 -1.82 -14.41
CA PHE A 183 1.71 -1.52 -13.16
C PHE A 183 1.80 -0.01 -12.86
N ASP A 184 0.74 0.73 -13.17
CA ASP A 184 0.67 2.17 -12.99
C ASP A 184 0.31 2.50 -11.53
N LEU A 185 1.28 2.35 -10.64
CA LEU A 185 1.11 2.62 -9.21
C LEU A 185 0.82 4.11 -8.95
N GLN A 186 -0.17 4.37 -8.10
CA GLN A 186 -0.44 5.69 -7.54
C GLN A 186 -0.48 5.63 -6.02
N ILE A 187 0.24 6.53 -5.37
CA ILE A 187 0.30 6.61 -3.91
C ILE A 187 -0.37 7.91 -3.46
N HIS A 188 -1.36 7.74 -2.58
CA HIS A 188 -2.15 8.82 -1.97
C HIS A 188 -1.82 8.93 -0.48
N LEU A 189 -1.86 10.15 0.03
CA LEU A 189 -1.77 10.43 1.46
C LEU A 189 -3.16 10.73 1.99
N ALA A 190 -3.54 10.10 3.09
CA ALA A 190 -4.81 10.33 3.77
C ALA A 190 -4.58 10.65 5.24
N TRP A 191 -5.47 11.48 5.80
CA TRP A 191 -5.49 11.84 7.21
C TRP A 191 -5.57 10.58 8.07
N TRP A 192 -4.91 10.57 9.22
CA TRP A 192 -4.95 9.46 10.16
C TRP A 192 -4.95 9.98 11.60
N PRO A 193 -5.62 9.30 12.55
CA PRO A 193 -5.63 9.71 13.94
C PRO A 193 -4.23 9.77 14.55
N LYS A 194 -4.03 10.73 15.47
CA LYS A 194 -2.81 10.82 16.27
C LYS A 194 -2.62 9.57 17.12
N ASN A 195 -1.37 9.25 17.49
CA ASN A 195 -0.99 8.12 18.34
C ASN A 195 -1.35 6.71 17.82
N VAL A 196 -1.88 6.60 16.60
CA VAL A 196 -2.08 5.31 15.93
C VAL A 196 -0.93 5.08 14.96
N ALA A 197 -0.36 3.88 14.93
CA ALA A 197 0.72 3.57 13.99
C ALA A 197 0.26 3.82 12.54
N PRO A 198 1.13 4.39 11.67
CA PRO A 198 0.81 4.54 10.26
C PRO A 198 0.52 3.20 9.60
N VAL A 199 -0.41 3.18 8.64
CA VAL A 199 -0.78 1.98 7.91
C VAL A 199 -0.92 2.27 6.42
N ALA A 200 -0.86 1.23 5.59
CA ALA A 200 -1.14 1.32 4.16
C ALA A 200 -2.39 0.48 3.83
N SER A 201 -3.23 1.01 2.95
CA SER A 201 -4.37 0.30 2.36
C SER A 201 -4.19 0.20 0.85
N PHE A 202 -4.65 -0.90 0.26
CA PHE A 202 -4.35 -1.29 -1.11
C PHE A 202 -5.62 -1.48 -1.93
N TYR A 203 -5.84 -0.60 -2.90
CA TYR A 203 -7.00 -0.54 -3.79
C TYR A 203 -6.54 -0.72 -5.24
N GLY A 204 -6.31 -1.97 -5.64
CA GLY A 204 -5.70 -2.28 -6.94
C GLY A 204 -4.34 -1.58 -7.09
N ASN A 205 -4.21 -0.73 -8.10
CA ASN A 205 -3.00 0.07 -8.36
C ASN A 205 -2.91 1.37 -7.54
N HIS A 206 -3.87 1.65 -6.66
CA HIS A 206 -3.82 2.77 -5.73
C HIS A 206 -3.42 2.28 -4.34
N VAL A 207 -2.44 2.95 -3.75
CA VAL A 207 -2.02 2.75 -2.36
C VAL A 207 -2.38 4.00 -1.57
N VAL A 208 -3.08 3.82 -0.46
CA VAL A 208 -3.40 4.91 0.46
C VAL A 208 -2.54 4.75 1.70
N LEU A 209 -1.66 5.72 1.94
CA LEU A 209 -0.81 5.81 3.10
C LEU A 209 -1.49 6.67 4.16
N HIS A 210 -1.88 6.05 5.27
CA HIS A 210 -2.56 6.69 6.38
C HIS A 210 -1.53 7.20 7.38
N PHE A 211 -1.39 8.53 7.46
CA PHE A 211 -0.44 9.20 8.35
C PHE A 211 -1.11 10.34 9.09
N ASN A 212 -0.74 10.56 10.35
CA ASN A 212 -1.13 11.81 10.98
C ASN A 212 -0.34 12.95 10.32
N PRO A 213 -1.00 13.95 9.72
CA PRO A 213 -0.32 14.98 8.93
C PRO A 213 0.55 15.92 9.78
N ILE A 214 0.39 15.93 11.10
CA ILE A 214 1.13 16.79 12.03
C ILE A 214 2.27 15.99 12.68
N ASP A 215 1.96 14.88 13.32
CA ASP A 215 2.89 14.18 14.20
C ASP A 215 3.80 13.18 13.48
N GLN A 216 3.33 12.62 12.36
CA GLN A 216 3.96 11.45 11.73
C GLN A 216 4.57 11.76 10.36
N LEU A 217 4.37 12.97 9.83
CA LEU A 217 4.82 13.34 8.49
C LEU A 217 6.34 13.27 8.31
N ALA A 218 7.09 13.49 9.39
CA ALA A 218 8.55 13.37 9.40
C ALA A 218 9.02 11.90 9.25
N SER A 219 8.23 10.94 9.73
CA SER A 219 8.56 9.51 9.64
C SER A 219 8.47 8.96 8.22
N LEU A 220 7.69 9.61 7.35
CA LEU A 220 7.51 9.20 5.97
C LEU A 220 8.82 9.35 5.17
N ASN A 221 9.37 8.20 4.78
CA ASN A 221 10.70 8.07 4.20
C ASN A 221 10.73 7.06 3.04
N THR A 222 11.89 6.93 2.38
CA THR A 222 12.06 6.04 1.21
C THR A 222 11.72 4.58 1.51
N ALA A 223 12.03 4.05 2.69
CA ALA A 223 11.78 2.64 3.02
C ALA A 223 10.28 2.33 2.97
N ILE A 224 9.47 3.18 3.62
CA ILE A 224 8.00 3.06 3.62
C ILE A 224 7.44 3.11 2.20
N LEU A 225 7.95 4.03 1.36
CA LEU A 225 7.46 4.17 -0.02
C LEU A 225 7.78 2.93 -0.87
N VAL A 226 9.00 2.41 -0.77
CA VAL A 226 9.42 1.22 -1.55
C VAL A 226 8.68 -0.02 -1.05
N GLU A 227 8.57 -0.19 0.26
CA GLU A 227 7.83 -1.30 0.86
C GLU A 227 6.37 -1.31 0.43
N ALA A 228 5.67 -0.17 0.52
CA ALA A 228 4.29 -0.06 0.06
C ALA A 228 4.15 -0.32 -1.45
N SER A 229 5.13 0.11 -2.27
CA SER A 229 5.12 -0.14 -3.71
C SER A 229 5.28 -1.64 -4.03
N VAL A 230 6.20 -2.32 -3.35
CA VAL A 230 6.43 -3.76 -3.52
C VAL A 230 5.23 -4.56 -3.00
N ALA A 231 4.66 -4.18 -1.86
CA ALA A 231 3.44 -4.79 -1.32
C ALA A 231 2.27 -4.65 -2.32
N ALA A 232 2.12 -3.50 -2.98
CA ALA A 232 1.10 -3.31 -3.99
C ALA A 232 1.29 -4.27 -5.19
N LEU A 233 2.53 -4.42 -5.68
CA LEU A 233 2.84 -5.38 -6.74
C LEU A 233 2.49 -6.82 -6.32
N MET A 234 2.82 -7.21 -5.08
CA MET A 234 2.55 -8.55 -4.55
C MET A 234 1.05 -8.82 -4.43
N ARG A 235 0.30 -7.86 -3.87
CA ARG A 235 -1.14 -8.01 -3.64
C ARG A 235 -1.95 -8.04 -4.93
N ASN A 236 -1.43 -7.44 -6.00
CA ASN A 236 -2.03 -7.45 -7.34
C ASN A 236 -1.59 -8.64 -8.21
N LEU A 237 -0.85 -9.62 -7.67
CA LEU A 237 -0.63 -10.87 -8.38
C LEU A 237 -1.97 -11.57 -8.67
N GLU A 238 -2.04 -12.24 -9.83
CA GLU A 238 -3.16 -13.10 -10.16
C GLU A 238 -3.34 -14.20 -9.11
N GLN A 239 -4.59 -14.54 -8.79
CA GLN A 239 -4.92 -15.51 -7.74
C GLN A 239 -4.30 -16.89 -8.00
N GLU A 240 -4.26 -17.32 -9.27
CA GLU A 240 -3.62 -18.58 -9.66
C GLU A 240 -2.11 -18.55 -9.34
N THR A 241 -1.43 -17.46 -9.67
CA THR A 241 0.00 -17.27 -9.35
C THR A 241 0.23 -17.34 -7.85
N LYS A 242 -0.59 -16.65 -7.03
CA LYS A 242 -0.49 -16.72 -5.57
C LYS A 242 -0.69 -18.15 -5.06
N ASN A 243 -1.74 -18.84 -5.53
CA ASN A 243 -2.05 -20.20 -5.10
C ASN A 243 -0.93 -21.19 -5.44
N ASN A 244 -0.40 -21.15 -6.67
CA ASN A 244 0.67 -22.02 -7.12
C ASN A 244 1.98 -21.76 -6.35
N PHE A 245 2.29 -20.49 -6.08
CA PHE A 245 3.44 -20.11 -5.27
C PHE A 245 3.30 -20.65 -3.84
N SER A 246 2.15 -20.37 -3.20
CA SER A 246 1.86 -20.77 -1.82
C SER A 246 1.96 -22.27 -1.64
N LYS A 247 1.33 -23.04 -2.53
CA LYS A 247 1.42 -24.50 -2.53
C LYS A 247 2.87 -24.98 -2.61
N SER A 248 3.65 -24.40 -3.51
CA SER A 248 5.06 -24.79 -3.71
C SER A 248 5.93 -24.47 -2.47
N TYR A 249 5.65 -23.34 -1.83
CA TYR A 249 6.33 -22.90 -0.60
C TYR A 249 5.98 -23.78 0.60
N PHE A 250 4.69 -23.98 0.90
CA PHE A 250 4.23 -24.74 2.06
C PHE A 250 4.43 -26.26 1.92
N ASN A 251 4.65 -26.77 0.71
CA ASN A 251 5.14 -28.14 0.51
C ASN A 251 6.52 -28.38 1.17
N LYS A 252 7.32 -27.33 1.37
CA LYS A 252 8.63 -27.41 2.01
C LYS A 252 8.64 -26.81 3.41
N CYS A 253 7.84 -25.79 3.69
CA CYS A 253 7.80 -25.16 5.01
C CYS A 253 6.57 -25.52 5.84
N GLN A 254 6.82 -26.06 7.04
CA GLN A 254 5.80 -26.44 8.02
C GLN A 254 5.43 -25.32 9.01
N LEU A 255 5.86 -24.07 8.75
CA LEU A 255 5.70 -22.95 9.68
C LEU A 255 4.24 -22.76 10.15
N LYS A 256 3.26 -22.88 9.27
CA LYS A 256 1.84 -22.77 9.66
C LYS A 256 1.39 -23.88 10.60
N LYS A 257 1.87 -25.10 10.42
CA LYS A 257 1.53 -26.23 11.29
C LYS A 257 2.05 -26.00 12.70
N GLU A 258 3.25 -25.45 12.81
CA GLU A 258 3.92 -25.20 14.08
C GLU A 258 3.43 -23.93 14.78
N PHE A 259 2.97 -22.93 14.02
CA PHE A 259 2.51 -21.64 14.55
C PHE A 259 1.13 -21.25 14.03
N PRO A 260 0.06 -22.05 14.23
CA PRO A 260 -1.23 -21.86 13.56
C PRO A 260 -1.92 -20.53 13.85
N ASN A 261 -1.54 -19.85 14.94
CA ASN A 261 -2.09 -18.55 15.33
C ASN A 261 -1.31 -17.36 14.73
N PHE A 262 -0.27 -17.60 13.94
CA PHE A 262 0.49 -16.55 13.30
C PHE A 262 -0.32 -15.95 12.13
N PRO A 263 -0.40 -14.61 12.01
CA PRO A 263 -1.12 -13.97 10.92
C PRO A 263 -0.64 -14.48 9.55
N SER A 264 -1.59 -14.69 8.64
CA SER A 264 -1.31 -15.44 7.40
C SER A 264 -0.28 -14.77 6.50
N ASP A 265 -0.26 -13.45 6.46
CA ASP A 265 0.69 -12.65 5.68
C ASP A 265 2.11 -12.73 6.23
N LEU A 266 2.28 -12.97 7.54
CA LEU A 266 3.60 -13.08 8.17
C LEU A 266 4.33 -14.38 7.84
N TYR A 267 3.63 -15.40 7.35
CA TYR A 267 4.28 -16.64 6.90
C TYR A 267 5.11 -16.45 5.64
N LEU A 268 4.74 -15.53 4.74
CA LEU A 268 5.33 -15.45 3.41
C LEU A 268 5.36 -14.04 2.82
N GLU A 269 4.19 -13.39 2.64
CA GLU A 269 4.12 -12.08 1.98
C GLU A 269 4.99 -11.04 2.67
N ARG A 270 4.85 -10.87 4.00
CA ARG A 270 5.61 -9.86 4.73
C ARG A 270 7.13 -10.06 4.62
N PRO A 271 7.68 -11.26 4.90
CA PRO A 271 9.11 -11.50 4.68
C PRO A 271 9.59 -11.21 3.26
N LEU A 272 8.80 -11.59 2.25
CA LEU A 272 9.16 -11.40 0.86
C LEU A 272 9.08 -9.93 0.42
N VAL A 273 8.06 -9.19 0.88
CA VAL A 273 7.93 -7.74 0.65
C VAL A 273 9.14 -7.01 1.23
N LEU A 274 9.54 -7.33 2.46
CA LEU A 274 10.73 -6.74 3.10
C LEU A 274 12.02 -7.11 2.33
N ALA A 275 12.18 -8.38 1.97
CA ALA A 275 13.31 -8.83 1.17
C ALA A 275 13.44 -8.04 -0.14
N MET A 276 12.36 -7.92 -0.88
CA MET A 276 12.36 -7.24 -2.17
C MET A 276 12.49 -5.72 -2.04
N SER A 277 11.86 -5.12 -1.02
CA SER A 277 11.90 -3.68 -0.79
C SER A 277 13.28 -3.19 -0.35
N HIS A 278 14.06 -3.99 0.37
CA HIS A 278 15.41 -3.62 0.80
C HIS A 278 16.45 -3.61 -0.34
N TYR A 279 16.09 -4.02 -1.55
CA TYR A 279 17.02 -4.04 -2.70
C TYR A 279 17.63 -2.68 -3.05
N TYR A 280 16.92 -1.56 -2.81
CA TYR A 280 17.50 -0.24 -3.06
C TYR A 280 18.69 0.06 -2.13
N GLN A 281 18.76 -0.55 -0.95
CA GLN A 281 19.80 -0.30 0.05
C GLN A 281 21.15 -0.89 -0.35
N GLY A 282 21.17 -2.03 -1.05
CA GLY A 282 22.40 -2.69 -1.51
C GLY A 282 23.26 -1.89 -2.50
N SER A 283 22.77 -0.71 -2.92
CA SER A 283 23.45 0.21 -3.84
C SER A 283 23.95 1.50 -3.17
N LEU A 284 23.58 1.74 -1.91
CA LEU A 284 24.14 2.86 -1.15
C LEU A 284 25.63 2.57 -1.00
N LYS A 285 26.46 3.45 -1.59
CA LYS A 285 27.91 3.31 -1.84
C LYS A 285 28.78 3.02 -0.61
N GLU A 286 28.19 2.86 0.57
CA GLU A 286 28.91 2.31 1.70
C GLU A 286 28.98 0.79 1.53
N LYS A 287 30.17 0.30 1.21
CA LYS A 287 30.56 -1.12 1.24
C LYS A 287 30.39 -1.78 2.64
N ARG A 288 29.57 -1.21 3.52
CA ARG A 288 29.08 -1.78 4.78
C ARG A 288 27.67 -2.28 4.51
N THR A 289 27.60 -3.47 3.90
CA THR A 289 27.17 -4.71 4.55
C THR A 289 25.71 -4.64 4.91
N PHE A 290 24.90 -5.44 4.22
CA PHE A 290 23.71 -6.05 4.82
C PHE A 290 23.99 -6.29 6.31
N ASP A 291 23.38 -5.46 7.15
CA ASP A 291 23.62 -5.49 8.58
C ASP A 291 22.61 -6.45 9.19
N VAL A 292 23.09 -7.64 9.53
CA VAL A 292 22.29 -8.68 10.19
C VAL A 292 21.73 -8.21 11.53
N PHE A 293 22.30 -7.16 12.13
CA PHE A 293 21.87 -6.60 13.41
C PHE A 293 20.82 -5.50 13.28
N VAL A 294 20.69 -4.85 12.12
CA VAL A 294 19.60 -3.89 11.88
C VAL A 294 18.29 -4.65 11.75
N LYS A 295 17.33 -4.37 12.64
CA LYS A 295 15.99 -4.97 12.56
C LYS A 295 15.20 -4.36 11.40
N TRP A 296 14.70 -5.20 10.51
CA TRP A 296 13.80 -4.81 9.42
C TRP A 296 12.33 -4.91 9.83
N ASP A 297 12.04 -5.78 10.80
CA ASP A 297 10.70 -6.00 11.33
C ASP A 297 10.74 -6.17 12.85
N GLY A 298 9.63 -5.85 13.52
CA GLY A 298 9.48 -6.05 14.96
C GLY A 298 9.36 -7.52 15.34
N ASN A 299 8.86 -8.36 14.44
CA ASN A 299 8.82 -9.81 14.61
C ASN A 299 10.16 -10.44 14.23
N GLU A 300 10.75 -11.18 15.16
CA GLU A 300 12.09 -11.76 15.00
C GLU A 300 12.17 -12.78 13.87
N LEU A 301 11.18 -13.66 13.75
CA LEU A 301 11.15 -14.68 12.71
C LEU A 301 11.01 -14.03 11.33
N VAL A 302 10.10 -13.07 11.17
CA VAL A 302 9.92 -12.31 9.93
C VAL A 302 11.22 -11.59 9.56
N ASN A 303 11.87 -10.93 10.52
CA ASN A 303 13.13 -10.23 10.30
C ASN A 303 14.25 -11.17 9.81
N LEU A 304 14.38 -12.35 10.42
CA LEU A 304 15.38 -13.35 10.00
C LEU A 304 15.07 -13.92 8.61
N MET A 305 13.83 -14.35 8.38
CA MET A 305 13.41 -14.87 7.08
C MET A 305 13.58 -13.84 5.96
N SER A 306 13.20 -12.58 6.18
CA SER A 306 13.35 -11.49 5.19
C SER A 306 14.80 -11.33 4.73
N LYS A 307 15.73 -11.49 5.67
CA LYS A 307 17.17 -11.34 5.46
C LYS A 307 17.73 -12.44 4.55
N ASP A 308 17.37 -13.69 4.79
CA ASP A 308 17.77 -14.80 3.91
C ASP A 308 17.02 -14.76 2.57
N PHE A 309 15.74 -14.39 2.58
CA PHE A 309 14.95 -14.19 1.37
C PHE A 309 15.55 -13.10 0.50
N PHE A 310 16.10 -12.03 1.09
CA PHE A 310 16.78 -10.97 0.35
C PHE A 310 18.00 -11.51 -0.39
N MET A 311 18.84 -12.30 0.28
CA MET A 311 20.02 -12.91 -0.35
C MET A 311 19.63 -13.83 -1.51
N TYR A 312 18.57 -14.62 -1.33
CA TYR A 312 18.06 -15.50 -2.37
C TYR A 312 17.40 -14.73 -3.53
N TYR A 313 16.65 -13.66 -3.24
CA TYR A 313 16.07 -12.76 -4.24
C TYR A 313 17.16 -12.10 -5.10
N LEU A 314 18.25 -11.61 -4.48
CA LEU A 314 19.41 -11.08 -5.21
C LEU A 314 20.01 -12.12 -6.15
N HIS A 315 20.15 -13.37 -5.69
CA HIS A 315 20.61 -14.47 -6.53
C HIS A 315 19.66 -14.68 -7.71
N ALA A 316 18.35 -14.77 -7.46
CA ALA A 316 17.32 -14.96 -8.47
C ALA A 316 17.33 -13.86 -9.55
N LEU A 317 17.50 -12.59 -9.16
CA LEU A 317 17.67 -11.48 -10.11
C LEU A 317 18.92 -11.63 -10.99
N ARG A 318 20.05 -12.06 -10.41
CA ARG A 318 21.32 -12.25 -11.14
C ARG A 318 21.26 -13.43 -12.11
N THR A 319 20.61 -14.52 -11.71
CA THR A 319 20.46 -15.74 -12.53
C THR A 319 19.24 -15.71 -13.44
N LYS A 320 18.47 -14.61 -13.43
CA LYS A 320 17.22 -14.45 -14.21
C LYS A 320 16.19 -15.54 -13.94
N MET A 321 16.14 -16.02 -12.69
CA MET A 321 15.07 -16.91 -12.23
C MET A 321 13.72 -16.17 -12.28
N SER A 322 12.63 -16.89 -12.55
CA SER A 322 11.28 -16.35 -12.52
C SER A 322 10.64 -16.47 -11.14
N PHE A 323 9.67 -15.61 -10.86
CA PHE A 323 8.78 -15.80 -9.72
C PHE A 323 7.84 -16.98 -9.99
N GLY A 324 8.20 -18.16 -9.49
CA GLY A 324 7.50 -19.41 -9.76
C GLY A 324 7.81 -20.52 -8.77
N PRO A 325 7.40 -21.77 -9.07
CA PRO A 325 7.51 -22.90 -8.15
C PRO A 325 8.91 -23.17 -7.60
N ASP A 326 9.96 -23.07 -8.42
CA ASP A 326 11.33 -23.37 -8.00
C ASP A 326 11.87 -22.33 -6.99
N PHE A 327 11.58 -21.05 -7.24
CA PHE A 327 11.88 -19.96 -6.31
C PHE A 327 11.12 -20.17 -5.00
N ALA A 328 9.82 -20.46 -5.09
CA ALA A 328 8.96 -20.72 -3.92
C ALA A 328 9.43 -21.91 -3.08
N GLN A 329 9.81 -23.04 -3.70
CA GLN A 329 10.32 -24.21 -2.98
C GLN A 329 11.63 -23.91 -2.24
N SER A 330 12.50 -23.10 -2.85
CA SER A 330 13.77 -22.70 -2.23
C SER A 330 13.54 -21.81 -1.01
N LEU A 331 12.63 -20.84 -1.11
CA LEU A 331 12.18 -20.05 0.05
C LEU A 331 11.53 -20.94 1.13
N GLY A 332 10.76 -21.94 0.73
CA GLY A 332 10.15 -22.90 1.65
C GLY A 332 11.20 -23.74 2.39
N GLY A 333 12.29 -24.12 1.72
CA GLY A 333 13.44 -24.78 2.34
C GLY A 333 14.15 -23.89 3.37
N ILE A 334 14.38 -22.61 3.04
CA ILE A 334 14.94 -21.63 3.99
C ILE A 334 14.04 -21.52 5.23
N CYS A 335 12.73 -21.35 5.02
CA CYS A 335 11.74 -21.28 6.09
C CYS A 335 11.76 -22.53 6.99
N GLN A 336 11.85 -23.73 6.41
CA GLN A 336 11.86 -24.97 7.17
C GLN A 336 13.08 -25.08 8.11
N SER A 337 14.23 -24.56 7.71
CA SER A 337 15.43 -24.51 8.56
C SER A 337 15.19 -23.66 9.81
N TYR A 338 14.49 -22.51 9.68
CA TYR A 338 14.13 -21.68 10.82
C TYR A 338 13.12 -22.35 11.76
N VAL A 339 12.12 -23.04 11.20
CA VAL A 339 11.15 -23.82 12.00
C VAL A 339 11.87 -24.86 12.85
N GLN A 340 12.80 -25.61 12.26
CA GLN A 340 13.57 -26.64 12.96
C GLN A 340 14.49 -26.04 14.04
N ALA A 341 15.16 -24.92 13.74
CA ALA A 341 16.01 -24.23 14.70
C ALA A 341 15.19 -23.75 15.91
N TYR A 342 14.03 -23.14 15.68
CA TYR A 342 13.14 -22.69 16.75
C TYR A 342 12.67 -23.85 17.64
N GLN A 343 12.22 -24.95 17.04
CA GLN A 343 11.81 -26.15 17.78
C GLN A 343 12.95 -26.74 18.62
N ALA A 344 14.18 -26.73 18.11
CA ALA A 344 15.35 -27.19 18.86
C ALA A 344 15.65 -26.28 20.07
N MET A 345 15.53 -24.97 19.91
CA MET A 345 15.70 -24.01 21.00
C MET A 345 14.65 -24.16 22.09
N GLU A 346 13.37 -24.30 21.74
CA GLU A 346 12.29 -24.51 22.71
C GLU A 346 12.47 -25.82 23.49
N LYS A 347 12.89 -26.91 22.81
CA LYS A 347 13.23 -28.16 23.48
C LYS A 347 14.41 -28.02 24.45
N ALA A 348 15.41 -27.21 24.11
CA ALA A 348 16.54 -26.93 25.00
C ALA A 348 16.09 -26.16 26.25
N ARG A 349 15.29 -25.10 26.08
CA ARG A 349 14.72 -24.31 27.19
C ARG A 349 13.87 -25.16 28.13
N ALA A 350 13.02 -26.04 27.59
CA ALA A 350 12.20 -26.94 28.40
C ALA A 350 13.04 -27.91 29.24
N ARG A 351 14.16 -28.40 28.69
CA ARG A 351 15.10 -29.28 29.43
C ARG A 351 15.81 -28.52 30.55
N GLU A 352 16.22 -27.29 30.31
CA GLU A 352 16.84 -26.44 31.33
C GLU A 352 15.86 -26.09 32.46
N ALA A 353 14.61 -25.78 32.14
CA ALA A 353 13.59 -25.50 33.14
C ALA A 353 13.18 -26.73 33.99
N SER A 354 13.46 -27.94 33.50
CA SER A 354 13.20 -29.20 34.22
C SER A 354 14.36 -29.67 35.12
N ARG A 355 15.50 -28.97 35.07
CA ARG A 355 16.67 -29.20 35.92
C ARG A 355 16.66 -28.19 37.07
#